data_AF-A0AAW3A1I3-F1
#
_entry.id   AF-A0AAW3A1I3-F1
#
_cell.length_a   1.000
_cell.length_b   1.000
_cell.length_c   1.000
_cell.angle_alpha   90.00
_cell.angle_beta   90.00
_cell.angle_gamma   90.00
#
_symmetry.space_group_name_H-M   'P 1'
#
loop_
_entity.id
_entity.type
_entity.pdbx_description
1 polymer ?
#
loop_
_entity_poly.entity_id
_entity_poly.type
_entity_poly.pdbx_seq_one_letter_code
_entity_poly.pdbx_strand_id
1 'polypeptide(L)'
;MLRRALYNGARHHGGKLAPLFLLLGIAMLCLLPVLRTRKIYVDENAVNQMHPSTNAGSVTAHLDPTVRWPERLVRGRRSPGSEIAAVYVNTDYPASVSLANALIEVIRHRKNLACDVQFYFVNSSEEWPVPQAYTRAALVLNISTLYNRHICIDTLGGNGIQPNQDYTNTAVQLATSNQFLPSYLCQRPHRPTDNVGAELWHYWAYLEASLQLPTHPQPWHKIPTHSINTIAISSDPLFTVRSTFPSPQVPDAFATMVLQIIVSLNNLEEKFHHSTFVWLPVSPLRYVEYDHAQFCIMLFVASIFSTAYSEYQQRGASITPLFVVLLLTPVAAAAAFQVAGWGAVVIASAAFSLLFRVFMTHTKSGMWLSFNAIALCLLIILQPACGLLAGAAAAIQVFFTHSVLQNRPALAVGAAVSALLAYYFIYYLRLPLFGVAGISELFVSFVIYPNAVWIGSRFLCSL
;
A
#
# COMPACT_ATOMS: atom_id res chain seq x y z
N MET A 1 -21.62 -6.40 39.82
CA MET A 1 -22.76 -6.98 39.06
C MET A 1 -22.56 -6.91 37.54
N LEU A 2 -22.16 -5.75 36.99
CA LEU A 2 -21.90 -5.57 35.54
C LEU A 2 -20.91 -6.58 34.94
N ARG A 3 -19.74 -6.81 35.58
CA ARG A 3 -18.74 -7.78 35.10
C ARG A 3 -19.29 -9.20 34.95
N ARG A 4 -20.15 -9.63 35.89
CA ARG A 4 -20.76 -10.97 35.87
C ARG A 4 -21.83 -11.08 34.78
N ALA A 5 -22.60 -10.01 34.58
CA ALA A 5 -23.55 -9.91 33.48
C ALA A 5 -22.86 -9.90 32.11
N LEU A 6 -21.79 -9.12 31.94
CA LEU A 6 -20.97 -9.10 30.71
C LEU A 6 -20.32 -10.46 30.44
N TYR A 7 -19.75 -11.10 31.46
CA TYR A 7 -19.18 -12.44 31.33
C TYR A 7 -20.23 -13.48 30.92
N ASN A 8 -21.39 -13.50 31.58
CA ASN A 8 -22.47 -14.44 31.26
C ASN A 8 -23.03 -14.17 29.85
N GLY A 9 -23.20 -12.90 29.48
CA GLY A 9 -23.62 -12.49 28.15
C GLY A 9 -22.63 -12.94 27.07
N ALA A 10 -21.34 -12.64 27.24
CA ALA A 10 -20.29 -13.08 26.32
C ALA A 10 -20.21 -14.62 26.24
N ARG A 11 -20.36 -15.32 27.37
CA ARG A 11 -20.35 -16.78 27.41
C ARG A 11 -21.49 -17.42 26.63
N HIS A 12 -22.68 -16.79 26.59
CA HIS A 12 -23.86 -17.35 25.93
C HIS A 12 -24.04 -16.86 24.50
N HIS A 13 -23.66 -15.62 24.21
CA HIS A 13 -23.92 -14.96 22.92
C HIS A 13 -22.66 -14.67 22.13
N GLY A 14 -21.46 -14.78 22.72
CA GLY A 14 -20.21 -14.42 22.07
C GLY A 14 -19.93 -15.18 20.78
N GLY A 15 -20.45 -16.39 20.61
CA GLY A 15 -20.31 -17.15 19.37
C GLY A 15 -21.24 -16.64 18.26
N LYS A 16 -22.39 -16.05 18.62
CA LYS A 16 -23.46 -15.67 17.69
C LYS A 16 -23.26 -14.30 17.03
N LEU A 17 -22.24 -13.54 17.46
CA LEU A 17 -22.01 -12.17 16.99
C LEU A 17 -21.13 -12.08 15.73
N ALA A 18 -20.51 -13.18 15.31
CA ALA A 18 -19.69 -13.27 14.10
C ALA A 18 -20.33 -12.63 12.87
N PRO A 19 -21.60 -12.96 12.49
CA PRO A 19 -22.22 -12.34 11.32
C PRO A 19 -22.38 -10.82 11.47
N LEU A 20 -22.70 -10.33 12.67
CA LEU A 20 -22.84 -8.91 12.93
C LEU A 20 -21.49 -8.20 12.74
N PHE A 21 -20.42 -8.71 13.34
CA PHE A 21 -19.08 -8.12 13.19
C PHE A 21 -18.58 -8.18 11.75
N LEU A 22 -18.83 -9.28 11.03
CA LEU A 22 -18.46 -9.39 9.62
C LEU A 22 -19.19 -8.35 8.76
N LEU A 23 -20.52 -8.25 8.91
CA LEU A 23 -21.32 -7.31 8.13
C LEU A 23 -20.97 -5.86 8.46
N LEU A 24 -20.77 -5.53 9.73
CA LEU A 24 -20.30 -4.20 10.13
C LEU A 24 -18.90 -3.90 9.59
N GLY A 25 -17.99 -4.87 9.60
CA GLY A 25 -16.65 -4.72 9.03
C GLY A 25 -16.70 -4.47 7.51
N ILE A 26 -17.48 -5.25 6.76
CA ILE A 26 -17.65 -5.05 5.31
C ILE A 26 -18.32 -3.69 5.02
N ALA A 27 -19.39 -3.35 5.75
CA ALA A 27 -20.06 -2.07 5.61
C ALA A 27 -19.11 -0.91 5.90
N MET A 28 -18.31 -1.00 6.97
CA MET A 28 -17.32 0.00 7.31
C MET A 28 -16.24 0.11 6.21
N LEU A 29 -15.70 -1.00 5.71
CA LEU A 29 -14.74 -1.00 4.60
C LEU A 29 -15.25 -0.23 3.38
N CYS A 30 -16.52 -0.45 3.01
CA CYS A 30 -17.17 0.24 1.89
C CYS A 30 -17.50 1.70 2.18
N LEU A 31 -17.79 2.04 3.45
CA LEU A 31 -18.21 3.38 3.88
C LEU A 31 -17.07 4.25 4.38
N LEU A 32 -15.85 3.71 4.58
CA LEU A 32 -14.67 4.48 4.96
C LEU A 32 -14.50 5.76 4.12
N PRO A 33 -14.65 5.72 2.78
CA PRO A 33 -14.60 6.92 1.93
C PRO A 33 -15.58 8.04 2.30
N VAL A 34 -16.69 7.76 3.00
CA VAL A 34 -17.65 8.77 3.45
C VAL A 34 -17.04 9.66 4.52
N LEU A 35 -16.12 9.14 5.34
CA LEU A 35 -15.41 9.86 6.39
C LEU A 35 -14.26 10.73 5.84
N ARG A 36 -14.20 10.92 4.52
CA ARG A 36 -13.18 11.72 3.85
C ARG A 36 -13.09 13.12 4.45
N THR A 37 -11.88 13.53 4.73
CA THR A 37 -11.57 14.89 5.17
C THR A 37 -10.63 15.57 4.17
N ARG A 38 -10.80 16.88 4.04
CA ARG A 38 -9.82 17.77 3.40
C ARG A 38 -8.85 18.37 4.42
N LYS A 39 -9.14 18.25 5.71
CA LYS A 39 -8.26 18.73 6.77
C LYS A 39 -7.02 17.86 6.77
N ILE A 40 -6.01 18.38 6.11
CA ILE A 40 -4.65 17.92 6.25
C ILE A 40 -4.20 18.51 7.59
N TYR A 41 -4.29 17.73 8.65
CA TYR A 41 -3.67 18.11 9.93
C TYR A 41 -2.16 18.00 9.73
N VAL A 42 -1.56 19.06 9.18
CA VAL A 42 -0.15 19.35 9.43
C VAL A 42 -0.12 20.01 10.81
N ASP A 43 0.65 19.45 11.73
CA ASP A 43 0.69 19.92 13.13
C ASP A 43 0.83 21.46 13.22
N GLU A 44 0.10 22.08 14.16
CA GLU A 44 -0.16 23.52 14.25
C GLU A 44 1.12 24.36 14.47
N ASN A 45 2.22 23.72 14.89
CA ASN A 45 3.54 24.36 15.00
C ASN A 45 4.20 24.62 13.63
N ALA A 46 3.69 24.05 12.53
CA ALA A 46 4.21 24.22 11.16
C ALA A 46 3.50 25.31 10.33
N VAL A 47 2.48 25.98 10.90
CA VAL A 47 1.51 26.83 10.18
C VAL A 47 2.13 28.07 9.49
N ASN A 48 3.26 28.58 9.96
CA ASN A 48 3.82 29.82 9.43
C ASN A 48 4.64 29.68 8.12
N GLN A 49 4.85 28.47 7.58
CA GLN A 49 5.62 28.26 6.35
C GLN A 49 5.01 27.22 5.38
N MET A 50 3.68 27.06 5.40
CA MET A 50 2.95 26.06 4.60
C MET A 50 3.08 26.28 3.07
N HIS A 51 3.40 27.50 2.65
CA HIS A 51 3.70 27.85 1.26
C HIS A 51 5.05 28.56 1.20
N PRO A 52 6.17 27.85 0.94
CA PRO A 52 7.42 28.54 0.70
C PRO A 52 7.21 29.50 -0.48
N SER A 53 7.42 30.80 -0.26
CA SER A 53 7.17 31.89 -1.23
C SER A 53 8.13 31.88 -2.42
N THR A 54 8.75 30.74 -2.69
CA THR A 54 9.84 30.54 -3.63
C THR A 54 9.32 30.17 -5.01
N ASN A 55 9.77 30.91 -6.03
CA ASN A 55 9.50 30.67 -7.44
C ASN A 55 10.80 30.34 -8.20
N ALA A 56 10.77 29.38 -9.12
CA ALA A 56 11.94 29.05 -9.94
C ALA A 56 12.25 30.12 -11.00
N GLY A 57 11.26 30.95 -11.37
CA GLY A 57 11.34 31.88 -12.49
C GLY A 57 11.22 31.18 -13.83
N SER A 58 11.58 31.87 -14.91
CA SER A 58 11.64 31.26 -16.24
C SER A 58 12.84 30.32 -16.33
N VAL A 59 12.58 29.03 -16.54
CA VAL A 59 13.62 28.00 -16.61
C VAL A 59 13.86 27.48 -18.03
N THR A 60 13.10 27.97 -19.00
CA THR A 60 13.09 27.45 -20.38
C THR A 60 14.47 27.49 -21.02
N ALA A 61 15.28 28.51 -20.72
CA ALA A 61 16.65 28.66 -21.22
C ALA A 61 17.66 27.67 -20.62
N HIS A 62 17.30 26.96 -19.55
CA HIS A 62 18.16 26.03 -18.82
C HIS A 62 17.72 24.57 -18.94
N LEU A 63 16.70 24.29 -19.77
CA LEU A 63 16.26 22.94 -20.08
C LEU A 63 17.27 22.26 -21.01
N ASP A 64 18.18 21.48 -20.42
CA ASP A 64 19.21 20.71 -21.13
C ASP A 64 19.05 19.22 -20.78
N PRO A 65 18.74 18.33 -21.73
CA PRO A 65 18.59 16.90 -21.45
C PRO A 65 19.93 16.16 -21.28
N THR A 66 21.07 16.86 -21.32
CA THR A 66 22.40 16.25 -21.25
C THR A 66 22.83 15.94 -19.81
N VAL A 67 23.20 14.69 -19.55
CA VAL A 67 23.87 14.30 -18.29
C VAL A 67 25.37 14.55 -18.44
N ARG A 68 25.90 15.52 -17.68
CA ARG A 68 27.34 15.86 -17.69
C ARG A 68 28.15 15.09 -16.67
N TRP A 69 27.55 14.82 -15.52
CA TRP A 69 28.13 14.04 -14.43
C TRP A 69 27.05 13.14 -13.84
N PRO A 70 27.39 11.91 -13.42
CA PRO A 70 26.45 10.99 -12.81
C PRO A 70 25.92 11.53 -11.47
N GLU A 71 26.71 12.34 -10.77
CA GLU A 71 26.32 12.99 -9.52
C GLU A 71 26.67 14.47 -9.53
N ARG A 72 25.80 15.30 -8.97
CA ARG A 72 26.01 16.76 -8.86
C ARG A 72 25.53 17.27 -7.51
N LEU A 73 26.47 17.76 -6.70
CA LEU A 73 26.17 18.42 -5.43
C LEU A 73 25.99 19.93 -5.65
N VAL A 74 24.87 20.47 -5.19
CA VAL A 74 24.63 21.92 -5.14
C VAL A 74 24.57 22.36 -3.69
N ARG A 75 25.57 23.13 -3.27
CA ARG A 75 25.71 23.55 -1.87
C ARG A 75 24.67 24.61 -1.49
N GLY A 76 23.92 24.34 -0.42
CA GLY A 76 23.13 25.34 0.26
C GLY A 76 24.07 26.26 1.02
N ARG A 77 24.11 27.56 0.71
CA ARG A 77 25.08 28.48 1.34
C ARG A 77 24.90 28.66 2.86
N ARG A 78 23.82 28.13 3.46
CA ARG A 78 23.60 28.07 4.93
C ARG A 78 23.75 26.65 5.50
N SER A 79 24.10 25.67 4.68
CA SER A 79 24.28 24.28 5.09
C SER A 79 25.55 24.14 5.94
N PRO A 80 25.50 23.46 7.09
CA PRO A 80 26.70 23.06 7.83
C PRO A 80 27.49 21.95 7.11
N GLY A 81 26.98 21.42 5.99
CA GLY A 81 27.66 20.43 5.14
C GLY A 81 27.50 18.97 5.60
N SER A 82 26.76 18.72 6.69
CA SER A 82 26.52 17.37 7.23
C SER A 82 25.29 16.67 6.65
N GLU A 83 24.39 17.40 5.99
CA GLU A 83 23.05 16.92 5.65
C GLU A 83 22.64 17.28 4.22
N ILE A 84 21.98 16.34 3.55
CA ILE A 84 21.57 16.49 2.15
C ILE A 84 20.08 16.19 1.93
N ALA A 85 19.49 16.84 0.93
CA ALA A 85 18.31 16.36 0.23
C ALA A 85 18.77 15.65 -1.05
N ALA A 86 18.41 14.37 -1.20
CA ALA A 86 18.76 13.59 -2.38
C ALA A 86 17.70 13.77 -3.49
N VAL A 87 18.12 13.97 -4.73
CA VAL A 87 17.26 14.05 -5.90
C VAL A 87 17.70 13.02 -6.92
N TYR A 88 16.93 11.94 -7.08
CA TYR A 88 17.16 10.92 -8.10
C TYR A 88 16.46 11.32 -9.39
N VAL A 89 17.20 11.31 -10.49
CA VAL A 89 16.73 11.76 -11.80
C VAL A 89 16.79 10.57 -12.74
N ASN A 90 15.62 10.10 -13.20
CA ASN A 90 15.58 9.02 -14.18
C ASN A 90 16.08 9.50 -15.54
N THR A 91 17.23 8.99 -15.97
CA THR A 91 17.90 9.34 -17.23
C THR A 91 17.24 8.73 -18.45
N ASP A 92 16.36 7.74 -18.29
CA ASP A 92 15.53 7.19 -19.36
C ASP A 92 14.54 8.23 -19.92
N TYR A 93 14.27 9.29 -19.15
CA TYR A 93 13.38 10.37 -19.55
C TYR A 93 14.13 11.70 -19.67
N PRO A 94 14.34 12.22 -20.90
CA PRO A 94 15.02 13.50 -21.14
C PRO A 94 14.39 14.70 -20.42
N ALA A 95 13.07 14.65 -20.18
CA ALA A 95 12.34 15.67 -19.44
C ALA A 95 12.76 15.75 -17.97
N SER A 96 12.99 14.62 -17.29
CA SER A 96 13.55 14.58 -15.93
C SER A 96 14.92 15.25 -15.87
N VAL A 97 15.79 14.92 -16.83
CA VAL A 97 17.16 15.46 -16.90
C VAL A 97 17.15 16.97 -17.17
N SER A 98 16.31 17.41 -18.11
CA SER A 98 16.13 18.83 -18.44
C SER A 98 15.68 19.65 -17.24
N LEU A 99 14.70 19.14 -16.50
CA LEU A 99 14.20 19.77 -15.29
C LEU A 99 15.26 19.82 -14.18
N ALA A 100 15.99 18.72 -13.96
CA ALA A 100 17.05 18.67 -12.96
C ALA A 100 18.18 19.67 -13.26
N ASN A 101 18.61 19.77 -14.53
CA ASN A 101 19.64 20.73 -14.94
C ASN A 101 19.19 22.18 -14.74
N ALA A 102 17.93 22.50 -15.08
CA ALA A 102 17.35 23.80 -14.79
C ALA A 102 17.30 24.11 -13.29
N LEU A 103 16.84 23.15 -12.47
CA LEU A 103 16.78 23.29 -11.01
C LEU A 103 18.17 23.51 -10.40
N ILE A 104 19.20 22.80 -10.89
CA ILE A 104 20.57 23.00 -10.44
C ILE A 104 20.97 24.47 -10.64
N GLU A 105 20.69 25.08 -11.79
CA GLU A 105 21.02 26.49 -11.98
C GLU A 105 20.22 27.42 -11.08
N VAL A 106 18.91 27.20 -10.94
CA VAL A 106 18.08 27.99 -10.03
C VAL A 106 18.58 27.91 -8.59
N ILE A 107 18.97 26.72 -8.12
CA ILE A 107 19.47 26.46 -6.77
C ILE A 107 20.86 27.07 -6.59
N ARG A 108 21.77 26.98 -7.57
CA ARG A 108 23.12 27.59 -7.50
C ARG A 108 23.10 29.10 -7.27
N HIS A 109 22.10 29.78 -7.85
CA HIS A 109 21.93 31.22 -7.71
C HIS A 109 21.25 31.61 -6.39
N ARG A 110 20.61 30.65 -5.71
CA ARG A 110 19.98 30.86 -4.39
C ARG A 110 21.01 30.73 -3.27
N LYS A 111 20.89 31.60 -2.26
CA LYS A 111 21.84 31.68 -1.13
C LYS A 111 21.25 31.28 0.22
N ASN A 112 20.02 30.76 0.25
CA ASN A 112 19.25 30.59 1.48
C ASN A 112 18.71 29.17 1.71
N LEU A 113 19.23 28.16 1.00
CA LEU A 113 18.88 26.77 1.29
C LEU A 113 19.57 26.30 2.57
N ALA A 114 18.80 25.62 3.43
CA ALA A 114 19.23 25.15 4.73
C ALA A 114 20.12 23.89 4.68
N CYS A 115 20.00 23.05 3.65
CA CYS A 115 20.91 21.92 3.41
C CYS A 115 21.35 21.86 1.94
N ASP A 116 22.32 20.99 1.66
CA ASP A 116 22.81 20.75 0.31
C ASP A 116 21.85 19.86 -0.48
N VAL A 117 21.81 20.01 -1.80
CA VAL A 117 20.98 19.18 -2.67
C VAL A 117 21.90 18.34 -3.55
N GLN A 118 21.81 17.02 -3.43
CA GLN A 118 22.60 16.09 -4.24
C GLN A 118 21.73 15.45 -5.32
N PHE A 119 22.08 15.69 -6.57
CA PHE A 119 21.42 15.10 -7.73
C PHE A 119 22.14 13.82 -8.16
N TYR A 120 21.41 12.73 -8.28
CA TYR A 120 21.86 11.43 -8.80
C TYR A 120 21.17 11.17 -10.14
N PHE A 121 21.93 11.04 -11.21
CA PHE A 121 21.42 10.72 -12.54
C PHE A 121 21.53 9.21 -12.76
N VAL A 122 20.40 8.52 -12.69
CA VAL A 122 20.28 7.04 -12.65
C VAL A 122 19.32 6.55 -13.74
N ASN A 123 19.54 5.36 -14.30
CA ASN A 123 18.59 4.74 -15.23
C ASN A 123 17.73 3.68 -14.51
N SER A 124 16.69 3.16 -15.18
CA SER A 124 15.82 2.11 -14.61
C SER A 124 16.46 0.73 -14.48
N SER A 125 17.56 0.48 -15.19
CA SER A 125 18.28 -0.80 -15.16
C SER A 125 19.29 -0.93 -14.02
N GLU A 126 19.67 0.18 -13.39
CA GLU A 126 20.67 0.23 -12.34
C GLU A 126 20.04 0.18 -10.94
N GLU A 127 20.81 -0.33 -9.97
CA GLU A 127 20.47 -0.17 -8.57
C GLU A 127 20.73 1.29 -8.15
N TRP A 128 19.71 1.95 -7.62
CA TRP A 128 19.81 3.36 -7.28
C TRP A 128 20.66 3.54 -6.01
N PRO A 129 21.66 4.43 -6.03
CA PRO A 129 22.65 4.52 -4.96
C PRO A 129 22.00 5.04 -3.67
N VAL A 130 22.39 4.44 -2.54
CA VAL A 130 22.08 4.98 -1.22
C VAL A 130 23.19 5.96 -0.83
N PRO A 131 22.90 7.24 -0.53
CA PRO A 131 23.92 8.21 -0.21
C PRO A 131 24.68 7.80 1.06
N GLN A 132 26.01 8.01 1.07
CA GLN A 132 26.82 7.81 2.27
C GLN A 132 26.65 8.96 3.29
N ALA A 133 26.15 10.11 2.85
CA ALA A 133 25.86 11.25 3.70
C ALA A 133 24.49 11.12 4.38
N TYR A 134 24.31 11.82 5.50
CA TYR A 134 23.01 11.86 6.18
C TYR A 134 21.97 12.51 5.26
N THR A 135 21.06 11.68 4.76
CA THR A 135 20.02 12.10 3.81
C THR A 135 18.73 12.32 4.56
N ARG A 136 18.29 13.59 4.66
CA ARG A 136 17.04 13.93 5.35
C ARG A 136 15.83 13.33 4.63
N ALA A 137 15.87 13.33 3.30
CA ALA A 137 14.85 12.77 2.43
C ALA A 137 15.32 12.69 0.97
N ALA A 138 14.53 11.97 0.18
CA ALA A 138 14.72 11.79 -1.24
C ALA A 138 13.51 12.29 -2.05
N LEU A 139 13.82 12.85 -3.22
CA LEU A 139 12.88 13.16 -4.28
C LEU A 139 13.29 12.38 -5.52
N VAL A 140 12.33 11.79 -6.22
CA VAL A 140 12.54 11.06 -7.46
C VAL A 140 11.82 11.80 -8.59
N LEU A 141 12.56 12.11 -9.65
CA LEU A 141 12.06 12.72 -10.88
C LEU A 141 12.00 11.65 -11.97
N ASN A 142 10.79 11.19 -12.26
CA ASN A 142 10.49 10.17 -13.27
C ASN A 142 9.49 10.69 -14.31
N ILE A 143 9.86 11.78 -14.98
CA ILE A 143 8.95 12.62 -15.75
C ILE A 143 9.19 12.38 -17.25
N SER A 144 8.24 11.71 -17.90
CA SER A 144 8.21 11.52 -19.35
C SER A 144 7.95 12.82 -20.14
N THR A 145 7.27 13.82 -19.55
CA THR A 145 7.00 15.12 -20.20
C THR A 145 6.80 16.25 -19.20
N LEU A 146 7.35 17.44 -19.50
CA LEU A 146 7.16 18.68 -18.73
C LEU A 146 5.93 19.49 -19.16
N TYR A 147 5.19 19.00 -20.16
CA TYR A 147 4.07 19.74 -20.76
C TYR A 147 2.70 19.18 -20.37
N ASN A 148 2.67 18.20 -19.45
CA ASN A 148 1.43 17.66 -18.91
C ASN A 148 1.18 18.21 -17.50
N ARG A 149 -0.07 18.60 -17.23
CA ARG A 149 -0.51 19.01 -15.90
C ARG A 149 -0.91 17.84 -15.01
N HIS A 150 -1.08 16.63 -15.55
CA HIS A 150 -1.29 15.43 -14.75
C HIS A 150 0.05 14.89 -14.29
N ILE A 151 0.20 14.71 -12.97
CA ILE A 151 1.41 14.17 -12.36
C ILE A 151 1.04 13.01 -11.44
N CYS A 152 1.89 12.00 -11.40
CA CYS A 152 1.80 10.95 -10.39
C CYS A 152 2.66 11.35 -9.20
N ILE A 153 2.12 11.15 -8.02
CA ILE A 153 2.83 11.27 -6.75
C ILE A 153 2.79 9.90 -6.12
N ASP A 154 3.96 9.27 -6.00
CA ASP A 154 4.11 7.98 -5.35
C ASP A 154 4.97 8.13 -4.10
N THR A 155 4.44 7.65 -2.98
CA THR A 155 5.03 7.78 -1.64
C THR A 155 5.08 6.43 -0.92
N LEU A 156 4.76 5.34 -1.63
CA LEU A 156 4.80 4.00 -1.07
C LEU A 156 6.25 3.53 -0.98
N GLY A 157 6.62 2.96 0.17
CA GLY A 157 7.84 2.19 0.34
C GLY A 157 7.67 0.75 -0.15
N GLY A 158 8.75 0.03 -0.46
CA GLY A 158 8.70 -1.33 -1.04
C GLY A 158 7.81 -2.37 -0.35
N ASN A 159 7.49 -2.17 0.94
CA ASN A 159 6.55 -3.03 1.69
C ASN A 159 5.07 -2.62 1.54
N GLY A 160 4.75 -1.64 0.69
CA GLY A 160 3.40 -1.09 0.52
C GLY A 160 2.98 -0.10 1.62
N ILE A 161 3.91 0.30 2.50
CA ILE A 161 3.68 1.22 3.63
C ILE A 161 4.11 2.63 3.24
N GLN A 162 3.38 3.66 3.67
CA GLN A 162 3.80 5.05 3.55
C GLN A 162 4.67 5.45 4.76
N PRO A 163 5.93 5.88 4.56
CA PRO A 163 6.85 6.19 5.67
C PRO A 163 6.56 7.54 6.33
N ASN A 164 5.90 8.50 5.65
CA ASN A 164 5.54 9.82 6.18
C ASN A 164 4.44 10.50 5.33
N GLN A 165 3.35 10.93 5.96
CA GLN A 165 2.19 11.51 5.25
C GLN A 165 2.19 13.01 5.11
N ASP A 166 2.82 13.72 6.03
CA ASP A 166 2.95 15.17 5.92
C ASP A 166 3.77 15.55 4.68
N TYR A 167 4.74 14.71 4.33
CA TYR A 167 5.52 14.87 3.11
C TYR A 167 4.66 14.65 1.85
N THR A 168 3.83 13.61 1.84
CA THR A 168 2.86 13.33 0.76
C THR A 168 1.86 14.48 0.59
N ASN A 169 1.33 14.97 1.69
CA ASN A 169 0.36 16.07 1.74
C ASN A 169 0.97 17.37 1.21
N THR A 170 2.21 17.68 1.61
CA THR A 170 2.95 18.84 1.12
C THR A 170 3.11 18.77 -0.40
N ALA A 171 3.52 17.62 -0.94
CA ALA A 171 3.68 17.45 -2.39
C ALA A 171 2.37 17.66 -3.17
N VAL A 172 1.26 17.10 -2.68
CA VAL A 172 -0.08 17.28 -3.29
C VAL A 172 -0.54 18.74 -3.22
N GLN A 173 -0.34 19.40 -2.08
CA GLN A 173 -0.72 20.81 -1.92
C GLN A 173 0.07 21.70 -2.89
N LEU A 174 1.38 21.49 -2.97
CA LEU A 174 2.26 22.23 -3.88
C LEU A 174 1.94 21.94 -5.35
N ALA A 175 1.58 20.70 -5.69
CA ALA A 175 1.07 20.38 -7.02
C ALA A 175 -0.20 21.18 -7.35
N THR A 176 -1.16 21.19 -6.42
CA THR A 176 -2.44 21.88 -6.60
C THR A 176 -2.27 23.39 -6.67
N SER A 177 -1.39 23.99 -5.84
CA SER A 177 -1.10 25.43 -5.88
C SER A 177 -0.45 25.87 -7.19
N ASN A 178 0.32 24.98 -7.82
CA ASN A 178 0.91 25.18 -9.15
C ASN A 178 -0.01 24.66 -10.28
N GLN A 179 -1.29 24.41 -9.99
CA GLN A 179 -2.32 24.02 -10.96
C GLN A 179 -2.03 22.70 -11.71
N PHE A 180 -1.35 21.76 -11.05
CA PHE A 180 -1.24 20.37 -11.46
C PHE A 180 -2.42 19.54 -10.93
N LEU A 181 -2.68 18.42 -11.59
CA LEU A 181 -3.67 17.41 -11.23
C LEU A 181 -2.91 16.17 -10.70
N PRO A 182 -2.69 16.07 -9.38
CA PRO A 182 -1.96 14.94 -8.81
C PRO A 182 -2.79 13.65 -8.86
N SER A 183 -2.13 12.51 -8.99
CA SER A 183 -2.72 11.18 -8.87
C SER A 183 -1.78 10.22 -8.13
N TYR A 184 -2.36 9.32 -7.33
CA TYR A 184 -1.65 8.21 -6.69
C TYR A 184 -1.62 6.92 -7.52
N LEU A 185 -2.39 6.85 -8.62
CA LEU A 185 -2.66 5.60 -9.33
C LEU A 185 -2.13 5.58 -10.76
N CYS A 186 -1.64 6.69 -11.32
CA CYS A 186 -1.20 6.72 -12.71
C CYS A 186 0.10 5.94 -13.00
N GLN A 187 0.79 5.43 -11.98
CA GLN A 187 1.88 4.46 -12.16
C GLN A 187 1.44 2.99 -12.05
N ARG A 188 0.13 2.74 -11.90
CA ARG A 188 -0.38 1.39 -11.68
C ARG A 188 -0.33 0.57 -12.97
N PRO A 189 0.20 -0.66 -12.95
CA PRO A 189 0.07 -1.56 -14.06
C PRO A 189 -1.42 -1.95 -14.26
N HIS A 190 -1.91 -1.85 -15.50
CA HIS A 190 -3.19 -2.41 -15.98
C HIS A 190 -4.51 -1.65 -15.76
N ARG A 191 -4.54 -0.34 -15.51
CA ARG A 191 -5.80 0.42 -15.64
C ARG A 191 -5.62 1.78 -16.33
N PRO A 192 -6.33 2.04 -17.45
CA PRO A 192 -6.35 3.36 -18.04
C PRO A 192 -7.28 4.26 -17.21
N THR A 193 -6.75 5.43 -16.85
CA THR A 193 -7.45 6.60 -16.30
C THR A 193 -7.95 6.52 -14.85
N ASP A 194 -7.42 7.45 -14.05
CA ASP A 194 -8.05 7.92 -12.82
C ASP A 194 -9.36 8.63 -13.15
N ASN A 195 -10.49 7.98 -12.86
CA ASN A 195 -11.73 8.73 -12.72
C ASN A 195 -11.73 9.39 -11.33
N VAL A 196 -11.15 10.59 -11.25
CA VAL A 196 -11.01 11.40 -10.03
C VAL A 196 -12.38 11.64 -9.35
N GLY A 197 -13.49 11.54 -10.10
CA GLY A 197 -14.85 11.67 -9.57
C GLY A 197 -15.38 10.45 -8.81
N ALA A 198 -14.72 9.30 -8.88
CA ALA A 198 -15.22 8.05 -8.35
C ALA A 198 -14.39 7.58 -7.13
N GLU A 199 -14.67 8.20 -5.99
CA GLU A 199 -13.86 8.10 -4.76
C GLU A 199 -13.71 6.68 -4.19
N LEU A 200 -14.78 5.88 -4.19
CA LEU A 200 -14.69 4.48 -3.76
C LEU A 200 -13.73 3.68 -4.65
N TRP A 201 -13.74 3.95 -5.95
CA TRP A 201 -12.86 3.28 -6.91
C TRP A 201 -11.40 3.69 -6.74
N HIS A 202 -11.15 4.98 -6.51
CA HIS A 202 -9.80 5.47 -6.25
C HIS A 202 -9.25 4.88 -4.94
N TYR A 203 -10.05 4.91 -3.87
CA TYR A 203 -9.74 4.25 -2.59
C TYR A 203 -9.41 2.77 -2.78
N TRP A 204 -10.30 2.01 -3.44
CA TRP A 204 -10.09 0.58 -3.66
C TRP A 204 -8.84 0.31 -4.51
N ALA A 205 -8.63 1.10 -5.56
CA ALA A 205 -7.48 0.97 -6.43
C ALA A 205 -6.16 1.29 -5.71
N TYR A 206 -6.17 2.24 -4.77
CA TYR A 206 -5.02 2.52 -3.91
C TYR A 206 -4.69 1.33 -3.00
N LEU A 207 -5.71 0.73 -2.37
CA LEU A 207 -5.49 -0.46 -1.54
C LEU A 207 -4.85 -1.57 -2.37
N GLU A 208 -5.41 -1.87 -3.55
CA GLU A 208 -4.84 -2.89 -4.45
C GLU A 208 -3.40 -2.57 -4.85
N ALA A 209 -3.09 -1.32 -5.21
CA ALA A 209 -1.72 -0.90 -5.57
C ALA A 209 -0.72 -1.09 -4.42
N SER A 210 -1.12 -0.74 -3.19
CA SER A 210 -0.31 -0.96 -1.98
C SER A 210 -0.02 -2.44 -1.74
N LEU A 211 -0.96 -3.35 -2.01
CA LEU A 211 -0.73 -4.80 -1.89
C LEU A 211 0.21 -5.34 -2.97
N GLN A 212 0.16 -4.78 -4.19
CA GLN A 212 0.93 -5.21 -5.35
C GLN A 212 2.37 -4.73 -5.34
N LEU A 213 2.71 -3.76 -4.50
CA LEU A 213 4.02 -3.12 -4.51
C LEU A 213 5.21 -4.10 -4.31
N PRO A 214 5.14 -5.09 -3.40
CA PRO A 214 6.26 -6.02 -3.22
C PRO A 214 6.57 -6.86 -4.48
N THR A 215 5.55 -7.15 -5.30
CA THR A 215 5.71 -7.97 -6.51
C THR A 215 6.09 -7.17 -7.74
N HIS A 216 5.72 -5.89 -7.79
CA HIS A 216 6.04 -4.98 -8.88
C HIS A 216 6.64 -3.67 -8.35
N PRO A 217 7.80 -3.73 -7.64
CA PRO A 217 8.42 -2.54 -7.11
C PRO A 217 9.05 -1.71 -8.23
N GLN A 218 8.95 -0.40 -8.11
CA GLN A 218 9.73 0.55 -8.88
C GLN A 218 11.14 0.68 -8.27
N PRO A 219 12.16 1.11 -9.04
CA PRO A 219 13.53 1.21 -8.54
C PRO A 219 13.67 1.99 -7.23
N TRP A 220 12.92 3.08 -7.07
CA TRP A 220 12.96 3.92 -5.86
C TRP A 220 12.29 3.31 -4.64
N HIS A 221 11.43 2.30 -4.79
CA HIS A 221 10.79 1.63 -3.64
C HIS A 221 11.79 0.86 -2.77
N LYS A 222 12.97 0.56 -3.32
CA LYS A 222 14.07 -0.13 -2.63
C LYS A 222 14.94 0.82 -1.80
N ILE A 223 14.80 2.14 -1.97
CA ILE A 223 15.53 3.12 -1.14
C ILE A 223 15.09 2.89 0.31
N PRO A 224 16.02 2.69 1.27
CA PRO A 224 15.68 2.32 2.64
C PRO A 224 14.73 3.32 3.30
N THR A 225 13.49 2.90 3.51
CA THR A 225 12.43 3.74 4.09
C THR A 225 12.59 3.97 5.59
N HIS A 226 13.40 3.15 6.26
CA HIS A 226 13.66 3.27 7.69
C HIS A 226 14.58 4.45 8.05
N SER A 227 15.18 5.12 7.07
CA SER A 227 16.05 6.28 7.30
C SER A 227 15.82 7.44 6.33
N ILE A 228 15.20 7.21 5.17
CA ILE A 228 15.00 8.24 4.13
C ILE A 228 13.53 8.28 3.71
N ASN A 229 12.88 9.43 3.89
CA ASN A 229 11.55 9.67 3.35
C ASN A 229 11.65 9.95 1.85
N THR A 230 11.02 9.12 1.02
CA THR A 230 11.09 9.24 -0.45
C THR A 230 9.74 9.68 -1.03
N ILE A 231 9.75 10.68 -1.92
CA ILE A 231 8.63 10.99 -2.81
C ILE A 231 9.08 10.82 -4.25
N ALA A 232 8.27 10.17 -5.06
CA ALA A 232 8.43 10.15 -6.49
C ALA A 232 7.38 11.03 -7.18
N ILE A 233 7.86 11.93 -8.04
CA ILE A 233 7.06 12.68 -8.99
C ILE A 233 7.30 12.05 -10.35
N SER A 234 6.23 11.59 -10.97
CA SER A 234 6.31 11.04 -12.32
C SER A 234 5.22 11.57 -13.22
N SER A 235 5.31 11.25 -14.50
CA SER A 235 4.21 11.41 -15.45
C SER A 235 4.01 10.12 -16.20
N ASP A 236 2.75 9.71 -16.38
CA ASP A 236 2.46 8.48 -17.11
C ASP A 236 2.85 8.64 -18.60
N PRO A 237 3.73 7.75 -19.14
CA PRO A 237 4.17 7.79 -20.53
C PRO A 237 3.03 7.72 -21.55
N LEU A 238 1.87 7.18 -21.18
CA LEU A 238 0.69 7.07 -22.04
C LEU A 238 -0.01 8.42 -22.26
N PHE A 239 0.17 9.40 -21.36
CA PHE A 239 -0.34 10.76 -21.57
C PHE A 239 0.61 11.64 -22.40
N THR A 240 1.45 11.04 -23.24
CA THR A 240 2.26 11.74 -24.26
C THR A 240 1.43 12.34 -25.40
N VAL A 241 0.16 12.70 -25.17
CA VAL A 241 -0.73 13.24 -26.21
C VAL A 241 -0.22 14.61 -26.66
N ARG A 242 0.10 14.65 -27.96
CA ARG A 242 0.22 15.78 -28.89
C ARG A 242 0.59 17.12 -28.26
N SER A 243 1.87 17.43 -28.45
CA SER A 243 2.56 18.72 -28.34
C SER A 243 1.91 19.88 -29.12
N THR A 244 0.62 20.11 -28.93
CA THR A 244 -0.10 21.25 -29.47
C THR A 244 -0.70 22.03 -28.31
N PHE A 245 0.16 22.55 -27.44
CA PHE A 245 0.04 23.88 -26.82
C PHE A 245 1.40 24.21 -26.16
N PRO A 246 2.31 24.94 -26.82
CA PRO A 246 3.59 25.34 -26.27
C PRO A 246 3.36 26.56 -25.36
N SER A 247 2.77 26.36 -24.18
CA SER A 247 2.83 27.40 -23.16
C SER A 247 4.14 27.21 -22.37
N PRO A 248 5.08 28.17 -22.42
CA PRO A 248 6.32 28.11 -21.64
C PRO A 248 6.07 28.06 -20.12
N GLN A 249 4.83 28.33 -19.68
CA GLN A 249 4.43 28.36 -18.28
C GLN A 249 4.40 26.99 -17.59
N VAL A 250 4.24 25.87 -18.34
CA VAL A 250 4.11 24.54 -17.71
C VAL A 250 5.46 24.03 -17.17
N PRO A 251 6.58 24.09 -17.92
CA PRO A 251 7.90 23.78 -17.37
C PRO A 251 8.29 24.69 -16.19
N ASP A 252 7.97 25.98 -16.24
CA ASP A 252 8.22 26.93 -15.16
C ASP A 252 7.43 26.58 -13.88
N ALA A 253 6.17 26.18 -14.03
CA ALA A 253 5.34 25.68 -12.93
C ALA A 253 5.90 24.36 -12.36
N PHE A 254 6.42 23.48 -13.22
CA PHE A 254 7.03 22.21 -12.81
C PHE A 254 8.29 22.45 -11.97
N ALA A 255 9.18 23.33 -12.44
CA ALA A 255 10.39 23.71 -11.71
C ALA A 255 10.05 24.43 -10.41
N THR A 256 9.03 25.28 -10.40
CA THR A 256 8.58 25.96 -9.17
C THR A 256 8.04 24.96 -8.16
N MET A 257 7.16 24.05 -8.57
CA MET A 257 6.63 23.00 -7.70
C MET A 257 7.74 22.14 -7.11
N VAL A 258 8.65 21.62 -7.94
CA VAL A 258 9.75 20.77 -7.48
C VAL A 258 10.70 21.53 -6.55
N LEU A 259 11.00 22.79 -6.85
CA LEU A 259 11.80 23.63 -5.96
C LEU A 259 11.13 23.86 -4.61
N GLN A 260 9.82 24.11 -4.59
CA GLN A 260 9.06 24.24 -3.34
C GLN A 260 9.08 22.95 -2.52
N ILE A 261 9.02 21.78 -3.18
CA ILE A 261 9.17 20.48 -2.52
C ILE A 261 10.58 20.34 -1.93
N ILE A 262 11.64 20.61 -2.71
CA ILE A 262 13.03 20.58 -2.24
C ILE A 262 13.26 21.54 -1.06
N VAL A 263 12.69 22.74 -1.09
CA VAL A 263 12.79 23.69 0.02
C VAL A 263 12.06 23.18 1.25
N SER A 264 10.90 22.54 1.07
CA SER A 264 10.11 21.97 2.17
C SER A 264 10.81 20.77 2.82
N LEU A 265 11.47 19.96 2.00
CA LEU A 265 12.35 18.86 2.41
C LEU A 265 13.47 19.33 3.34
N ASN A 266 14.06 20.48 3.09
CA ASN A 266 15.18 20.96 3.91
C ASN A 266 14.77 21.23 5.36
N ASN A 267 13.48 21.46 5.63
CA ASN A 267 12.95 21.79 6.95
C ASN A 267 12.30 20.57 7.65
N LEU A 268 12.59 19.33 7.23
CA LEU A 268 11.86 18.13 7.72
C LEU A 268 11.98 17.87 9.23
N GLU A 269 13.11 18.20 9.85
CA GLU A 269 13.44 17.80 11.24
C GLU A 269 12.50 18.43 12.27
N GLU A 270 12.01 19.65 12.02
CA GLU A 270 10.99 20.33 12.85
C GLU A 270 9.56 20.14 12.32
N LYS A 271 9.39 19.85 11.03
CA LYS A 271 8.06 19.85 10.37
C LYS A 271 7.35 18.50 10.42
N PHE A 272 8.08 17.39 10.60
CA PHE A 272 7.52 16.06 10.46
C PHE A 272 7.93 15.18 11.63
N HIS A 273 7.15 15.26 12.72
CA HIS A 273 7.20 14.21 13.72
C HIS A 273 6.78 12.88 13.09
N HIS A 274 7.27 11.76 13.64
CA HIS A 274 6.79 10.41 13.32
C HIS A 274 5.33 10.27 13.74
N SER A 275 4.44 10.94 13.02
CA SER A 275 3.02 10.91 13.29
C SER A 275 2.56 9.53 12.82
N THR A 276 2.21 8.69 13.80
CA THR A 276 1.72 7.32 13.64
C THR A 276 0.35 7.26 12.97
N PHE A 277 -0.19 8.42 12.60
CA PHE A 277 -1.40 8.55 11.81
C PHE A 277 -1.07 8.14 10.40
N VAL A 278 -1.58 6.98 9.99
CA VAL A 278 -1.66 6.61 8.58
C VAL A 278 -2.94 7.25 8.01
N TRP A 279 -2.99 7.59 6.73
CA TRP A 279 -4.07 8.25 6.01
C TRP A 279 -4.27 7.43 4.73
N LEU A 280 -5.51 7.05 4.46
CA LEU A 280 -5.87 6.31 3.25
C LEU A 280 -6.39 7.31 2.21
N PRO A 281 -5.72 7.48 1.06
CA PRO A 281 -6.19 8.39 0.02
C PRO A 281 -7.47 7.83 -0.63
N VAL A 282 -8.51 8.66 -0.57
CA VAL A 282 -9.79 8.42 -1.23
C VAL A 282 -9.88 9.20 -2.54
N SER A 283 -9.14 10.31 -2.60
CA SER A 283 -8.86 11.06 -3.80
C SER A 283 -7.49 11.73 -3.61
N PRO A 284 -6.92 12.36 -4.65
CA PRO A 284 -5.67 13.09 -4.51
C PRO A 284 -5.68 14.17 -3.42
N LEU A 285 -6.86 14.69 -3.04
CA LEU A 285 -7.02 15.79 -2.07
C LEU A 285 -7.86 15.43 -0.84
N ARG A 286 -8.25 14.15 -0.71
CA ARG A 286 -9.12 13.72 0.38
C ARG A 286 -8.67 12.39 0.92
N TYR A 287 -8.69 12.29 2.23
CA TYR A 287 -8.11 11.18 2.97
C TYR A 287 -9.05 10.73 4.08
N VAL A 288 -8.84 9.50 4.53
CA VAL A 288 -9.50 8.94 5.71
C VAL A 288 -8.42 8.58 6.72
N GLU A 289 -8.60 9.01 7.96
CA GLU A 289 -7.69 8.66 9.06
C GLU A 289 -7.64 7.15 9.25
N TYR A 290 -6.43 6.62 9.43
CA TYR A 290 -6.23 5.20 9.61
C TYR A 290 -6.86 4.68 10.88
N ASP A 291 -6.99 5.49 11.94
CA ASP A 291 -7.69 5.09 13.17
C ASP A 291 -9.10 4.58 12.88
N HIS A 292 -9.82 5.21 11.94
CA HIS A 292 -11.11 4.73 11.47
C HIS A 292 -10.98 3.39 10.73
N ALA A 293 -9.94 3.21 9.92
CA ALA A 293 -9.68 1.96 9.22
C ALA A 293 -9.23 0.82 10.15
N GLN A 294 -8.55 1.11 11.27
CA GLN A 294 -8.19 0.10 12.27
C GLN A 294 -9.42 -0.56 12.87
N PHE A 295 -10.48 0.20 13.17
CA PHE A 295 -11.74 -0.35 13.64
C PHE A 295 -12.33 -1.38 12.67
N CYS A 296 -12.18 -1.16 11.36
CA CYS A 296 -12.59 -2.14 10.36
C CYS A 296 -11.83 -3.47 10.51
N ILE A 297 -10.50 -3.40 10.69
CA ILE A 297 -9.67 -4.59 10.93
C ILE A 297 -10.05 -5.27 12.25
N MET A 298 -10.29 -4.50 13.31
CA MET A 298 -10.74 -5.03 14.60
C MET A 298 -12.08 -5.75 14.50
N LEU A 299 -13.02 -5.27 13.67
CA LEU A 299 -14.30 -5.95 13.41
C LEU A 299 -14.10 -7.30 12.69
N PHE A 300 -13.17 -7.37 11.73
CA PHE A 300 -12.81 -8.64 11.09
C PHE A 300 -12.17 -9.62 12.07
N VAL A 301 -11.25 -9.15 12.91
CA VAL A 301 -10.65 -9.94 14.00
C VAL A 301 -11.73 -10.42 14.98
N ALA A 302 -12.65 -9.56 15.39
CA ALA A 302 -13.77 -9.91 16.27
C ALA A 302 -14.68 -10.97 15.64
N SER A 303 -14.93 -10.89 14.33
CA SER A 303 -15.67 -11.91 13.58
C SER A 303 -14.96 -13.28 13.60
N ILE A 304 -13.64 -13.31 13.38
CA ILE A 304 -12.83 -14.53 13.44
C ILE A 304 -12.87 -15.13 14.85
N PHE A 305 -12.66 -14.32 15.89
CA PHE A 305 -12.73 -14.79 17.28
C PHE A 305 -14.12 -15.28 17.67
N SER A 306 -15.18 -14.58 17.26
CA SER A 306 -16.56 -15.03 17.48
C SER A 306 -16.83 -16.34 16.77
N THR A 307 -16.31 -16.53 15.56
CA THR A 307 -16.43 -17.80 14.81
C THR A 307 -15.70 -18.94 15.52
N ALA A 308 -14.47 -18.68 15.98
CA ALA A 308 -13.70 -19.63 16.79
C ALA A 308 -14.42 -19.99 18.09
N TYR A 309 -15.02 -19.00 18.76
CA TYR A 309 -15.76 -19.23 19.98
C TYR A 309 -17.05 -20.02 19.73
N SER A 310 -17.74 -19.80 18.61
CA SER A 310 -18.89 -20.61 18.21
C SER A 310 -18.51 -22.08 18.00
N GLU A 311 -17.37 -22.35 17.36
CA GLU A 311 -16.88 -23.73 17.18
C GLU A 311 -16.50 -24.35 18.51
N TYR A 312 -15.82 -23.59 19.38
CA TYR A 312 -15.48 -24.01 20.74
C TYR A 312 -16.71 -24.36 21.57
N GLN A 313 -17.79 -23.56 21.50
CA GLN A 313 -19.03 -23.84 22.23
C GLN A 313 -19.69 -25.15 21.80
N GLN A 314 -19.60 -25.53 20.53
CA GLN A 314 -20.18 -26.77 20.01
C GLN A 314 -19.33 -27.99 20.30
N ARG A 315 -18.01 -27.88 20.12
CA ARG A 315 -17.11 -29.04 20.04
C ARG A 315 -16.10 -29.08 21.18
N GLY A 316 -15.96 -28.05 22.01
CA GLY A 316 -14.96 -27.90 23.07
C GLY A 316 -13.57 -27.50 22.54
N ALA A 317 -12.57 -27.38 23.42
CA ALA A 317 -11.18 -27.11 23.00
C ALA A 317 -10.52 -28.40 22.45
N SER A 318 -9.74 -28.28 21.38
CA SER A 318 -8.66 -29.23 21.09
C SER A 318 -7.59 -28.50 20.28
N ILE A 319 -6.34 -28.66 20.71
CA ILE A 319 -5.18 -28.13 20.03
C ILE A 319 -4.65 -29.28 19.18
N THR A 320 -4.81 -29.22 17.86
CA THR A 320 -4.21 -30.20 16.97
C THR A 320 -3.14 -29.53 16.12
N PRO A 321 -1.85 -29.96 16.21
CA PRO A 321 -0.75 -29.34 15.49
C PRO A 321 -0.79 -29.60 13.97
N LEU A 322 -1.72 -30.44 13.50
CA LEU A 322 -1.90 -30.76 12.08
C LEU A 322 -2.17 -29.52 11.21
N PHE A 323 -2.58 -28.38 11.78
CA PHE A 323 -2.74 -27.12 11.05
C PHE A 323 -1.44 -26.65 10.37
N VAL A 324 -0.25 -27.03 10.87
CA VAL A 324 1.03 -26.68 10.25
C VAL A 324 1.13 -27.24 8.82
N VAL A 325 0.47 -28.37 8.54
CA VAL A 325 0.44 -28.96 7.19
C VAL A 325 -0.36 -28.09 6.21
N LEU A 326 -1.34 -27.30 6.67
CA LEU A 326 -2.04 -26.32 5.82
C LEU A 326 -1.08 -25.24 5.31
N LEU A 327 -0.06 -24.87 6.09
CA LEU A 327 0.94 -23.88 5.69
C LEU A 327 1.87 -24.39 4.57
N LEU A 328 1.89 -25.70 4.30
CA LEU A 328 2.66 -26.29 3.18
C LEU A 328 1.89 -26.28 1.86
N THR A 329 0.57 -26.09 1.88
CA THR A 329 -0.27 -26.01 0.68
C THR A 329 0.19 -24.95 -0.35
N PRO A 330 0.58 -23.71 0.02
CA PRO A 330 1.07 -22.72 -0.94
C PRO A 330 2.37 -23.19 -1.62
N VAL A 331 3.28 -23.81 -0.89
CA VAL A 331 4.58 -24.31 -1.42
C VAL A 331 4.33 -25.38 -2.48
N ALA A 332 3.49 -26.36 -2.15
CA ALA A 332 3.16 -27.43 -3.08
C ALA A 332 2.38 -26.93 -4.30
N ALA A 333 1.50 -25.94 -4.12
CA ALA A 333 0.78 -25.30 -5.21
C ALA A 333 1.71 -24.52 -6.13
N ALA A 334 2.68 -23.78 -5.57
CA ALA A 334 3.71 -23.09 -6.33
C ALA A 334 4.58 -24.09 -7.12
N ALA A 335 4.97 -25.22 -6.52
CA ALA A 335 5.69 -26.27 -7.22
C ALA A 335 4.86 -26.88 -8.37
N ALA A 336 3.57 -27.15 -8.14
CA ALA A 336 2.66 -27.65 -9.17
C ALA A 336 2.50 -26.65 -10.33
N PHE A 337 2.42 -25.35 -10.01
CA PHE A 337 2.37 -24.29 -11.01
C PHE A 337 3.59 -24.28 -11.92
N GLN A 338 4.79 -24.48 -11.38
CA GLN A 338 6.02 -24.54 -12.18
C GLN A 338 6.06 -25.74 -13.13
N VAL A 339 5.43 -26.86 -12.77
CA VAL A 339 5.44 -28.09 -13.58
C VAL A 339 4.42 -28.05 -14.72
N ALA A 340 3.19 -27.61 -14.44
CA ALA A 340 2.08 -27.74 -15.40
C ALA A 340 1.06 -26.58 -15.34
N GLY A 341 1.46 -25.43 -14.79
CA GLY A 341 0.66 -24.21 -14.78
C GLY A 341 -0.60 -24.30 -13.92
N TRP A 342 -1.58 -23.45 -14.23
CA TRP A 342 -2.81 -23.28 -13.43
C TRP A 342 -3.66 -24.54 -13.28
N GLY A 343 -3.68 -25.41 -14.30
CA GLY A 343 -4.42 -26.68 -14.22
C GLY A 343 -3.91 -27.58 -13.08
N ALA A 344 -2.59 -27.64 -12.90
CA ALA A 344 -1.99 -28.40 -11.82
C ALA A 344 -2.22 -27.79 -10.44
N VAL A 345 -2.34 -26.46 -10.34
CA VAL A 345 -2.71 -25.77 -9.08
C VAL A 345 -4.11 -26.19 -8.63
N VAL A 346 -5.08 -26.24 -9.55
CA VAL A 346 -6.45 -26.67 -9.26
C VAL A 346 -6.47 -28.13 -8.79
N ILE A 347 -5.77 -29.01 -9.50
CA ILE A 347 -5.67 -30.44 -9.14
C ILE A 347 -5.01 -30.60 -7.77
N ALA A 348 -3.90 -29.90 -7.51
CA ALA A 348 -3.21 -29.93 -6.23
C ALA A 348 -4.11 -29.43 -5.11
N SER A 349 -4.84 -28.33 -5.31
CA SER A 349 -5.80 -27.78 -4.34
C SER A 349 -6.91 -28.78 -3.99
N ALA A 350 -7.45 -29.47 -5.00
CA ALA A 350 -8.46 -30.50 -4.81
C ALA A 350 -7.88 -31.72 -4.07
N ALA A 351 -6.67 -32.16 -4.43
CA ALA A 351 -5.97 -33.25 -3.76
C ALA A 351 -5.68 -32.92 -2.29
N PHE A 352 -5.21 -31.70 -1.99
CA PHE A 352 -5.04 -31.24 -0.62
C PHE A 352 -6.37 -31.17 0.14
N SER A 353 -7.43 -30.66 -0.49
CA SER A 353 -8.76 -30.61 0.13
C SER A 353 -9.27 -32.01 0.48
N LEU A 354 -9.05 -33.00 -0.39
CA LEU A 354 -9.37 -34.41 -0.13
C LEU A 354 -8.48 -35.01 0.98
N LEU A 355 -7.20 -34.68 0.97
CA LEU A 355 -6.26 -35.12 2.00
C LEU A 355 -6.66 -34.57 3.37
N PHE A 356 -6.94 -33.27 3.47
CA PHE A 356 -7.39 -32.64 4.71
C PHE A 356 -8.78 -33.09 5.13
N ARG A 357 -9.67 -33.46 4.19
CA ARG A 357 -10.91 -34.16 4.53
C ARG A 357 -10.58 -35.40 5.38
N VAL A 358 -9.66 -36.26 4.92
CA VAL A 358 -9.33 -37.50 5.64
C VAL A 358 -8.65 -37.22 6.99
N PHE A 359 -7.60 -36.40 7.00
CA PHE A 359 -6.76 -36.21 8.19
C PHE A 359 -7.29 -35.18 9.20
N MET A 360 -8.21 -34.31 8.80
CA MET A 360 -8.76 -33.24 9.64
C MET A 360 -10.29 -33.26 9.79
N THR A 361 -10.94 -34.37 9.42
CA THR A 361 -12.36 -34.65 9.70
C THR A 361 -12.73 -34.36 11.16
N HIS A 362 -11.87 -34.79 12.10
CA HIS A 362 -12.13 -34.72 13.55
C HIS A 362 -11.32 -33.66 14.30
N THR A 363 -10.41 -32.96 13.64
CA THR A 363 -9.56 -31.95 14.28
C THR A 363 -10.29 -30.60 14.33
N LYS A 364 -10.34 -30.00 15.53
CA LYS A 364 -11.00 -28.70 15.76
C LYS A 364 -10.09 -27.57 15.28
N SER A 365 -10.68 -26.52 14.74
CA SER A 365 -9.95 -25.50 14.00
C SER A 365 -9.42 -24.33 14.84
N GLY A 366 -9.53 -24.41 16.18
CA GLY A 366 -9.21 -23.31 17.10
C GLY A 366 -7.80 -22.71 16.93
N MET A 367 -6.76 -23.53 16.69
CA MET A 367 -5.40 -23.03 16.44
C MET A 367 -5.29 -22.30 15.09
N TRP A 368 -5.94 -22.83 14.05
CA TRP A 368 -5.96 -22.21 12.73
C TRP A 368 -6.69 -20.86 12.75
N LEU A 369 -7.83 -20.79 13.44
CA LEU A 369 -8.58 -19.56 13.62
C LEU A 369 -7.82 -18.53 14.47
N SER A 370 -7.09 -18.99 15.49
CA SER A 370 -6.23 -18.12 16.30
C SER A 370 -5.06 -17.58 15.47
N PHE A 371 -4.46 -18.41 14.62
CA PHE A 371 -3.42 -17.97 13.68
C PHE A 371 -3.94 -16.89 12.73
N ASN A 372 -5.12 -17.09 12.13
CA ASN A 372 -5.79 -16.09 11.30
C ASN A 372 -6.00 -14.76 12.04
N ALA A 373 -6.49 -14.81 13.28
CA ALA A 373 -6.71 -13.62 14.10
C ALA A 373 -5.40 -12.89 14.44
N ILE A 374 -4.36 -13.63 14.87
CA ILE A 374 -3.04 -13.06 15.19
C ILE A 374 -2.41 -12.42 13.95
N ALA A 375 -2.41 -13.14 12.82
CA ALA A 375 -1.87 -12.63 11.57
C ALA A 375 -2.57 -11.33 11.14
N LEU A 376 -3.90 -11.28 11.28
CA LEU A 376 -4.68 -10.09 10.95
C LEU A 376 -4.41 -8.92 11.92
N CYS A 377 -4.26 -9.18 13.22
CA CYS A 377 -3.85 -8.16 14.19
C CYS A 377 -2.49 -7.55 13.84
N LEU A 378 -1.52 -8.37 13.37
CA LEU A 378 -0.20 -7.87 12.97
C LEU A 378 -0.29 -6.92 11.76
N LEU A 379 -1.25 -7.13 10.85
CA LEU A 379 -1.46 -6.25 9.71
C LEU A 379 -1.92 -4.83 10.07
N ILE A 380 -2.42 -4.62 11.30
CA ILE A 380 -2.73 -3.27 11.80
C ILE A 380 -1.48 -2.40 11.80
N ILE A 381 -0.33 -2.96 12.17
CA ILE A 381 0.93 -2.23 12.26
C ILE A 381 1.73 -2.39 10.97
N LEU A 382 1.73 -3.60 10.41
CA LEU A 382 2.66 -3.98 9.35
C LEU A 382 2.23 -3.51 7.96
N GLN A 383 0.96 -3.64 7.57
CA GLN A 383 0.51 -3.22 6.24
C GLN A 383 -1.02 -2.98 6.24
N PRO A 384 -1.46 -1.79 6.64
CA PRO A 384 -2.87 -1.39 6.72
C PRO A 384 -3.77 -1.81 5.56
N ALA A 385 -3.32 -1.57 4.32
CA ALA A 385 -4.10 -1.89 3.13
C ALA A 385 -4.33 -3.41 2.99
N CYS A 386 -3.31 -4.21 3.31
CA CYS A 386 -3.43 -5.67 3.36
C CYS A 386 -4.42 -6.10 4.45
N GLY A 387 -4.37 -5.46 5.63
CA GLY A 387 -5.31 -5.71 6.72
C GLY A 387 -6.77 -5.45 6.35
N LEU A 388 -7.03 -4.45 5.48
CA LEU A 388 -8.37 -4.15 5.00
C LEU A 388 -8.85 -5.15 3.94
N LEU A 389 -8.12 -5.30 2.83
CA LEU A 389 -8.55 -6.16 1.71
C LEU A 389 -8.41 -7.65 2.03
N ALA A 390 -7.21 -8.08 2.43
CA ALA A 390 -6.95 -9.48 2.71
C ALA A 390 -7.58 -9.88 4.05
N GLY A 391 -7.65 -8.99 5.03
CA GLY A 391 -8.37 -9.25 6.27
C GLY A 391 -9.86 -9.48 6.09
N ALA A 392 -10.52 -8.67 5.24
CA ALA A 392 -11.92 -8.92 4.86
C ALA A 392 -12.09 -10.31 4.21
N ALA A 393 -11.20 -10.66 3.27
CA ALA A 393 -11.23 -11.96 2.61
C ALA A 393 -11.03 -13.12 3.61
N ALA A 394 -10.05 -13.02 4.51
CA ALA A 394 -9.81 -14.01 5.55
C ALA A 394 -11.01 -14.17 6.49
N ALA A 395 -11.64 -13.07 6.91
CA ALA A 395 -12.81 -13.10 7.77
C ALA A 395 -14.03 -13.73 7.06
N ILE A 396 -14.26 -13.41 5.77
CA ILE A 396 -15.31 -14.04 4.95
C ILE A 396 -15.07 -15.55 4.84
N GLN A 397 -13.83 -15.95 4.50
CA GLN A 397 -13.44 -17.35 4.40
C GLN A 397 -13.72 -18.08 5.71
N VAL A 398 -13.14 -17.60 6.81
CA VAL A 398 -13.32 -18.19 8.15
C VAL A 398 -14.78 -18.27 8.55
N PHE A 399 -15.61 -17.28 8.23
CA PHE A 399 -17.01 -17.26 8.61
C PHE A 399 -17.80 -18.48 8.12
N PHE A 400 -17.42 -19.11 6.99
CA PHE A 400 -18.07 -20.33 6.52
C PHE A 400 -17.83 -21.56 7.42
N THR A 401 -16.92 -21.50 8.39
CA THR A 401 -16.78 -22.56 9.42
C THR A 401 -17.73 -22.36 10.61
N HIS A 402 -18.42 -21.23 10.67
CA HIS A 402 -19.36 -20.89 11.74
C HIS A 402 -20.50 -21.92 11.83
N SER A 403 -20.94 -22.22 13.05
CA SER A 403 -21.99 -23.21 13.36
C SER A 403 -23.26 -23.08 12.51
N VAL A 404 -23.71 -21.84 12.29
CA VAL A 404 -24.92 -21.51 11.52
C VAL A 404 -24.79 -21.85 10.03
N LEU A 405 -23.57 -21.94 9.49
CA LEU A 405 -23.30 -22.20 8.07
C LEU A 405 -22.83 -23.64 7.79
N GLN A 406 -22.98 -24.57 8.74
CA GLN A 406 -22.53 -25.96 8.58
C GLN A 406 -23.45 -26.82 7.69
N ASN A 407 -24.43 -26.24 7.00
CA ASN A 407 -25.26 -26.96 6.03
C ASN A 407 -24.56 -27.04 4.65
N ARG A 408 -24.79 -28.16 3.95
CA ARG A 408 -24.23 -28.43 2.61
C ARG A 408 -24.27 -27.26 1.62
N PRO A 409 -25.41 -26.57 1.40
CA PRO A 409 -25.45 -25.48 0.44
C PRO A 409 -24.59 -24.28 0.86
N ALA A 410 -24.54 -23.92 2.15
CA ALA A 410 -23.70 -22.82 2.61
C ALA A 410 -22.21 -23.17 2.51
N LEU A 411 -21.82 -24.42 2.80
CA LEU A 411 -20.44 -24.88 2.62
C LEU A 411 -20.03 -24.91 1.14
N ALA A 412 -20.94 -25.27 0.23
CA ALA A 412 -20.68 -25.22 -1.21
C ALA A 412 -20.42 -23.77 -1.68
N VAL A 413 -21.27 -22.84 -1.25
CA VAL A 413 -21.08 -21.40 -1.48
C VAL A 413 -19.76 -20.93 -0.86
N GLY A 414 -19.45 -21.38 0.35
CA GLY A 414 -18.21 -21.05 1.04
C GLY A 414 -16.97 -21.50 0.30
N ALA A 415 -16.96 -22.73 -0.21
CA ALA A 415 -15.85 -23.25 -1.02
C ALA A 415 -15.67 -22.42 -2.31
N ALA A 416 -16.76 -22.11 -3.00
CA ALA A 416 -16.72 -21.29 -4.22
C ALA A 416 -16.22 -19.86 -3.96
N VAL A 417 -16.77 -19.18 -2.94
CA VAL A 417 -16.36 -17.83 -2.54
C VAL A 417 -14.90 -17.80 -2.09
N SER A 418 -14.45 -18.80 -1.33
CA SER A 418 -13.08 -18.86 -0.84
C SER A 418 -12.07 -19.08 -1.96
N ALA A 419 -12.40 -19.93 -2.94
CA ALA A 419 -11.61 -20.12 -4.14
C ALA A 419 -11.56 -18.85 -5.01
N LEU A 420 -12.70 -18.16 -5.17
CA LEU A 420 -12.77 -16.89 -5.90
C LEU A 420 -11.92 -15.79 -5.26
N LEU A 421 -11.97 -15.68 -3.93
CA LEU A 421 -11.12 -14.75 -3.18
C LEU A 421 -9.64 -15.07 -3.37
N ALA A 422 -9.23 -16.34 -3.23
CA ALA A 422 -7.85 -16.74 -3.50
C ALA A 422 -7.43 -16.43 -4.94
N TYR A 423 -8.30 -16.71 -5.92
CA TYR A 423 -8.08 -16.36 -7.33
C TYR A 423 -7.91 -14.86 -7.53
N TYR A 424 -8.71 -14.02 -6.86
CA TYR A 424 -8.57 -12.57 -6.92
C TYR A 424 -7.17 -12.10 -6.45
N PHE A 425 -6.66 -12.60 -5.32
CA PHE A 425 -5.32 -12.19 -4.87
C PHE A 425 -4.20 -12.73 -5.78
N ILE A 426 -4.29 -13.99 -6.20
CA ILE A 426 -3.17 -14.65 -6.88
C ILE A 426 -3.16 -14.31 -8.37
N TYR A 427 -4.30 -14.40 -9.05
CA TYR A 427 -4.40 -14.17 -10.49
C TYR A 427 -4.61 -12.69 -10.83
N TYR A 428 -5.61 -12.05 -10.21
CA TYR A 428 -5.96 -10.66 -10.55
C TYR A 428 -4.95 -9.65 -9.99
N LEU A 429 -4.62 -9.77 -8.70
CA LEU A 429 -3.59 -8.91 -8.10
C LEU A 429 -2.16 -9.39 -8.39
N ARG A 430 -1.98 -10.54 -9.05
CA ARG A 430 -0.67 -11.13 -9.41
C ARG A 430 0.25 -11.33 -8.20
N LEU A 431 -0.32 -11.67 -7.04
CA LEU A 431 0.47 -12.06 -5.88
C LEU A 431 0.91 -13.52 -6.04
N PRO A 432 2.16 -13.88 -5.66
CA PRO A 432 2.66 -15.23 -5.83
C PRO A 432 1.87 -16.22 -4.96
N LEU A 433 1.71 -17.46 -5.45
CA LEU A 433 1.16 -18.57 -4.67
C LEU A 433 1.96 -18.79 -3.38
N PHE A 434 3.28 -18.65 -3.47
CA PHE A 434 4.22 -18.67 -2.35
C PHE A 434 5.19 -17.50 -2.49
N GLY A 435 5.16 -16.55 -1.55
CA GLY A 435 6.08 -15.43 -1.48
C GLY A 435 6.44 -15.08 -0.05
N VAL A 436 7.67 -14.61 0.12
CA VAL A 436 8.27 -14.26 1.43
C VAL A 436 8.95 -12.90 1.41
N ALA A 437 8.88 -12.17 0.29
CA ALA A 437 9.59 -10.91 0.12
C ALA A 437 8.82 -9.73 0.75
N GLY A 438 7.49 -9.84 0.85
CA GLY A 438 6.64 -8.79 1.42
C GLY A 438 5.52 -9.31 2.33
N ILE A 439 4.94 -8.40 3.12
CA ILE A 439 3.87 -8.72 4.08
C ILE A 439 2.60 -9.20 3.35
N SER A 440 2.22 -8.56 2.24
CA SER A 440 1.07 -8.98 1.42
C SER A 440 1.26 -10.38 0.82
N GLU A 441 2.47 -10.70 0.38
CA GLU A 441 2.81 -12.05 -0.12
C GLU A 441 2.69 -13.09 0.99
N LEU A 442 3.31 -12.85 2.14
CA LEU A 442 3.26 -13.74 3.30
C LEU A 442 1.81 -14.00 3.72
N PHE A 443 0.97 -12.95 3.77
CA PHE A 443 -0.41 -13.09 4.19
C PHE A 443 -1.25 -13.88 3.18
N VAL A 444 -1.06 -13.65 1.87
CA VAL A 444 -1.76 -14.44 0.84
C VAL A 444 -1.32 -15.90 0.87
N SER A 445 -0.02 -16.16 0.98
CA SER A 445 0.54 -17.51 1.01
C SER A 445 0.16 -18.28 2.27
N PHE A 446 0.17 -17.66 3.45
CA PHE A 446 -0.02 -18.37 4.72
C PHE A 446 -1.42 -18.24 5.31
N VAL A 447 -2.26 -17.34 4.83
CA VAL A 447 -3.63 -17.14 5.35
C VAL A 447 -4.67 -17.37 4.25
N ILE A 448 -4.66 -16.56 3.19
CA ILE A 448 -5.74 -16.56 2.18
C ILE A 448 -5.83 -17.88 1.40
N TYR A 449 -4.70 -18.35 0.87
CA TYR A 449 -4.69 -19.58 0.08
C TYR A 449 -4.97 -20.83 0.93
N PRO A 450 -4.31 -21.04 2.09
CA PRO A 450 -4.62 -22.17 2.96
C PRO A 450 -6.07 -22.17 3.47
N ASN A 451 -6.66 -21.00 3.75
CA ASN A 451 -8.08 -20.90 4.10
C ASN A 451 -8.99 -21.45 2.99
N ALA A 452 -8.69 -21.16 1.72
CA ALA A 452 -9.48 -21.66 0.59
C ALA A 452 -9.44 -23.19 0.50
N VAL A 453 -8.25 -23.79 0.63
CA VAL A 453 -8.06 -25.25 0.67
C VAL A 453 -8.78 -25.85 1.89
N TRP A 454 -8.68 -25.18 3.04
CA TRP A 454 -9.32 -25.61 4.27
C TRP A 454 -10.85 -25.68 4.15
N ILE A 455 -11.47 -24.61 3.64
CA ILE A 455 -12.93 -24.55 3.48
C ILE A 455 -13.40 -25.55 2.42
N GLY A 456 -12.61 -25.73 1.35
CA GLY A 456 -12.81 -26.80 0.38
C GLY A 456 -12.86 -28.17 1.04
N SER A 457 -11.92 -28.47 1.95
CA SER A 457 -11.93 -29.75 2.69
C SER A 457 -13.20 -29.94 3.55
N ARG A 458 -13.71 -28.87 4.17
CA ARG A 458 -14.94 -28.91 4.98
C ARG A 458 -16.19 -29.15 4.15
N PHE A 459 -16.28 -28.55 2.97
CA PHE A 459 -17.34 -28.87 2.01
C PHE A 459 -17.29 -30.35 1.62
N LEU A 460 -16.11 -30.88 1.29
CA LEU A 460 -15.96 -32.30 0.93
C LEU A 460 -16.30 -33.25 2.08
N CYS A 461 -16.07 -32.88 3.35
CA CYS A 461 -16.55 -33.66 4.50
C CYS A 461 -18.08 -33.74 4.59
N SER A 462 -18.80 -32.74 4.05
CA SER A 462 -20.25 -32.69 4.09
C SER A 462 -20.92 -33.51 2.98
N LEU A 463 -20.17 -33.84 1.92
CA LEU A 463 -20.58 -34.76 0.84
C LEU A 463 -20.53 -36.20 1.34
#